data_AF-A0A9P4TH08-F1
#
_entry.id   AF-A0A9P4TH08-F1
#
_cell.length_a   1.000
_cell.length_b   1.000
_cell.length_c   1.000
_cell.angle_alpha   90.00
_cell.angle_beta   90.00
_cell.angle_gamma   90.00
#
_symmetry.space_group_name_H-M   'P 1'
#
loop_
_entity.id
_entity.type
_entity.pdbx_description
1 polymer ?
#
loop_
_entity_poly.entity_id
_entity_poly.type
_entity_poly.pdbx_seq_one_letter_code
_entity_poly.pdbx_strand_id
1 'polypeptide(L)'
;MAAAAQARSRPHVSAPPTAPRTHPLSPRTTPPTMPQDMPPVGGYNPVQYKRNLPVRGFRPAVYLIGSGALMAYGFWRVGQGIREHNELAREKMWARIHLIPALQAEEDRDQVRRYLADKAREKELLGTETRVYHSDRFVRPTFAITPENETK
;
A
#
# COMPACT_ATOMS: atom_id res chain seq x y z
N MET A 1 75.09 -7.30 57.05
CA MET A 1 76.15 -8.22 56.58
C MET A 1 76.56 -7.81 55.17
N ALA A 2 77.87 -7.89 54.87
CA ALA A 2 78.57 -7.69 53.59
C ALA A 2 79.54 -6.48 53.66
N ALA A 3 80.74 -6.63 54.22
CA ALA A 3 81.95 -7.24 53.63
C ALA A 3 82.60 -6.34 52.56
N ALA A 4 83.55 -5.52 53.01
CA ALA A 4 84.52 -4.82 52.18
C ALA A 4 85.54 -5.82 51.61
N ALA A 5 85.79 -5.77 50.30
CA ALA A 5 86.81 -6.57 49.64
C ALA A 5 87.62 -5.74 48.63
N GLN A 6 88.84 -5.43 49.08
CA GLN A 6 90.09 -5.10 48.41
C GLN A 6 90.13 -5.06 46.86
N ALA A 7 90.62 -3.92 46.34
CA ALA A 7 91.17 -3.77 45.00
C ALA A 7 92.51 -4.52 44.84
N ARG A 8 92.68 -5.24 43.72
CA ARG A 8 93.99 -5.69 43.20
C ARG A 8 94.06 -5.44 41.69
N SER A 9 94.96 -4.55 41.31
CA SER A 9 95.38 -4.22 39.95
C SER A 9 96.08 -5.40 39.26
N ARG A 10 95.71 -5.70 38.01
CA ARG A 10 96.45 -6.60 37.10
C ARG A 10 97.22 -5.78 36.06
N PRO A 11 98.48 -6.12 35.74
CA PRO A 11 99.29 -5.39 34.76
C PRO A 11 98.91 -5.73 33.32
N HIS A 12 99.00 -4.71 32.46
CA HIS A 12 98.73 -4.72 31.04
C HIS A 12 99.94 -5.29 30.27
N VAL A 13 99.76 -6.40 29.54
CA VAL A 13 100.77 -6.98 28.64
C VAL A 13 100.37 -6.64 27.19
N SER A 14 101.22 -5.90 26.49
CA SER A 14 101.05 -5.50 25.09
C SER A 14 101.47 -6.61 24.12
N ALA A 15 100.62 -6.96 23.16
CA ALA A 15 100.95 -7.81 22.01
C ALA A 15 101.14 -6.96 20.73
N PRO A 16 102.03 -7.37 19.80
CA PRO A 16 102.44 -6.56 18.64
C PRO A 16 101.39 -6.53 17.51
N PRO A 17 101.43 -5.51 16.63
CA PRO A 17 100.43 -5.33 15.57
C PRO A 17 100.65 -6.29 14.39
N THR A 18 99.68 -7.17 14.14
CA THR A 18 99.63 -8.02 12.92
C THR A 18 98.88 -7.28 11.82
N ALA A 19 99.52 -7.02 10.67
CA ALA A 19 98.91 -6.35 9.52
C ALA A 19 97.75 -7.18 8.91
N PRO A 20 96.66 -6.54 8.42
CA PRO A 20 95.54 -7.26 7.82
C PRO A 20 95.89 -7.83 6.45
N ARG A 21 95.64 -9.13 6.27
CA ARG A 21 95.80 -9.89 5.03
C ARG A 21 94.70 -9.49 4.03
N THR A 22 95.04 -8.81 2.95
CA THR A 22 94.08 -8.44 1.90
C THR A 22 93.87 -9.58 0.92
N HIS A 23 92.73 -10.27 1.02
CA HIS A 23 92.21 -11.13 -0.06
C HIS A 23 91.41 -10.25 -1.04
N PRO A 24 91.69 -10.24 -2.36
CA PRO A 24 90.83 -9.54 -3.31
C PRO A 24 89.48 -10.27 -3.38
N LEU A 25 88.40 -9.57 -3.01
CA LEU A 25 87.03 -10.07 -3.12
C LEU A 25 86.65 -10.19 -4.60
N SER A 26 86.29 -11.40 -5.05
CA SER A 26 85.70 -11.62 -6.38
C SER A 26 84.39 -10.81 -6.54
N PRO A 27 84.07 -10.34 -7.77
CA PRO A 27 82.86 -9.54 -8.00
C PRO A 27 81.62 -10.37 -7.69
N ARG A 28 80.76 -9.82 -6.82
CA ARG A 28 79.52 -10.43 -6.33
C ARG A 28 78.48 -10.48 -7.45
N THR A 29 78.15 -11.66 -7.96
CA THR A 29 76.98 -11.87 -8.83
C THR A 29 75.71 -11.65 -7.99
N THR A 30 74.90 -10.64 -8.32
CA THR A 30 73.64 -10.37 -7.61
C THR A 30 72.59 -11.43 -7.95
N PRO A 31 71.86 -11.99 -6.95
CA PRO A 31 70.77 -12.92 -7.24
C PRO A 31 69.63 -12.20 -7.99
N PRO A 32 68.87 -12.89 -8.88
CA PRO A 32 67.79 -12.27 -9.64
C PRO A 32 66.71 -11.74 -8.69
N THR A 33 66.45 -10.43 -8.77
CA THR A 33 65.44 -9.74 -7.99
C THR A 33 64.06 -10.01 -8.56
N MET A 34 63.25 -10.81 -7.89
CA MET A 34 61.81 -10.90 -8.18
C MET A 34 61.14 -9.58 -7.75
N PRO A 35 60.40 -8.91 -8.65
CA PRO A 35 59.65 -7.71 -8.28
C PRO A 35 58.59 -8.09 -7.25
N GLN A 36 58.80 -7.68 -6.00
CA GLN A 36 57.79 -7.83 -4.96
C GLN A 36 56.66 -6.84 -5.24
N ASP A 37 55.43 -7.33 -5.35
CA ASP A 37 54.26 -6.47 -5.55
C ASP A 37 54.09 -5.60 -4.31
N MET A 38 54.21 -4.29 -4.52
CA MET A 38 54.20 -3.29 -3.47
C MET A 38 53.13 -2.25 -3.80
N PRO A 39 52.47 -1.67 -2.77
CA PRO A 39 51.53 -0.59 -3.03
C PRO A 39 52.26 0.54 -3.76
N PRO A 40 51.55 1.29 -4.62
CA PRO A 40 52.14 2.40 -5.35
C PRO A 40 52.80 3.38 -4.37
N VAL A 41 53.90 4.02 -4.78
CA VAL A 41 54.72 4.91 -3.94
C VAL A 41 53.89 6.05 -3.29
N GLY A 42 52.73 6.39 -3.86
CA GLY A 42 51.77 7.37 -3.33
C GLY A 42 50.53 6.80 -2.59
N GLY A 43 50.45 5.49 -2.39
CA GLY A 43 49.30 4.82 -1.76
C GLY A 43 48.05 4.71 -2.66
N TYR A 44 47.02 4.03 -2.16
CA TYR A 44 45.73 3.91 -2.86
C TYR A 44 44.84 5.13 -2.58
N ASN A 45 43.96 5.44 -3.53
CA ASN A 45 42.94 6.46 -3.32
C ASN A 45 42.03 6.11 -2.13
N PRO A 46 41.57 7.12 -1.38
CA PRO A 46 40.70 6.89 -0.23
C PRO A 46 39.37 6.28 -0.69
N VAL A 47 39.07 5.07 -0.19
CA VAL A 47 37.81 4.37 -0.46
C VAL A 47 36.75 4.88 0.52
N GLN A 48 35.58 5.25 0.00
CA GLN A 48 34.46 5.67 0.85
C GLN A 48 33.85 4.46 1.56
N TYR A 49 34.18 4.27 2.83
CA TYR A 49 33.64 3.20 3.67
C TYR A 49 32.38 3.59 4.45
N LYS A 50 32.02 4.88 4.46
CA LYS A 50 30.85 5.41 5.18
C LYS A 50 29.62 5.44 4.30
N ARG A 51 28.44 5.23 4.91
CA ARG A 51 27.14 5.32 4.24
C ARG A 51 26.90 6.73 3.69
N ASN A 52 26.75 6.84 2.38
CA ASN A 52 26.43 8.09 1.68
C ASN A 52 24.97 8.10 1.22
N LEU A 53 24.04 8.22 2.18
CA LEU A 53 22.61 8.31 1.88
C LEU A 53 22.12 9.74 2.14
N PRO A 54 22.04 10.59 1.11
CA PRO A 54 21.46 11.91 1.27
C PRO A 54 19.95 11.79 1.53
N VAL A 55 19.48 12.37 2.64
CA VAL A 55 18.04 12.47 2.91
C VAL A 55 17.47 13.53 1.98
N ARG A 56 16.80 13.08 0.92
CA ARG A 56 16.16 13.93 -0.10
C ARG A 56 14.66 14.01 0.14
N GLY A 57 14.07 15.18 -0.11
CA GLY A 57 12.63 15.40 0.01
C GLY A 57 12.30 16.76 0.61
N PHE A 58 11.02 17.11 0.60
CA PHE A 58 10.52 18.30 1.28
C PHE A 58 10.31 18.04 2.77
N ARG A 59 10.20 19.12 3.57
CA ARG A 59 9.87 19.00 4.99
C ARG A 59 8.49 18.32 5.13
N PRO A 60 8.26 17.45 6.14
CA PRO A 60 6.99 16.76 6.34
C PRO A 60 5.75 17.67 6.32
N ALA A 61 5.89 18.88 6.84
CA ALA A 61 4.83 19.89 6.84
C ALA A 61 4.33 20.25 5.42
N VAL A 62 5.21 20.27 4.41
CA VAL A 62 4.83 20.58 3.03
C VAL A 62 3.91 19.51 2.46
N TYR A 63 4.18 18.23 2.77
CA TYR A 63 3.30 17.14 2.36
C TYR A 63 1.94 17.22 3.05
N LEU A 64 1.90 17.56 4.34
CA LEU A 64 0.64 17.73 5.09
C LEU A 64 -0.21 18.89 4.55
N ILE A 65 0.42 20.02 4.22
CA ILE A 65 -0.28 21.16 3.64
C ILE A 65 -0.76 20.83 2.22
N GLY A 66 0.09 20.19 1.41
CA GLY A 66 -0.26 19.79 0.04
C GLY A 66 -1.44 18.80 0.02
N SER A 67 -1.41 17.78 0.88
CA SER A 67 -2.52 16.82 0.98
C SER A 67 -3.78 17.45 1.57
N GLY A 68 -3.64 18.30 2.59
CA GLY A 68 -4.76 19.03 3.19
C GLY A 68 -5.46 19.96 2.20
N ALA A 69 -4.70 20.71 1.40
CA ALA A 69 -5.24 21.59 0.37
C ALA A 69 -5.94 20.81 -0.74
N LEU A 70 -5.35 19.69 -1.19
CA LEU A 70 -5.97 18.81 -2.18
C LEU A 70 -7.31 18.26 -1.68
N MET A 71 -7.36 17.78 -0.43
CA MET A 71 -8.59 17.26 0.17
C MET A 71 -9.64 18.35 0.32
N ALA A 72 -9.27 19.53 0.84
CA ALA A 72 -10.18 20.65 1.01
C ALA A 72 -10.81 21.08 -0.34
N TYR A 73 -10.01 21.15 -1.40
CA TYR A 73 -10.50 21.42 -2.74
C TYR A 73 -11.42 20.31 -3.27
N GLY A 74 -11.05 19.04 -3.02
CA GLY A 74 -11.88 17.89 -3.37
C GLY A 74 -13.27 17.95 -2.72
N PHE A 75 -13.34 18.21 -1.41
CA PHE A 75 -14.60 18.36 -0.69
C PHE A 75 -15.43 19.53 -1.20
N TRP A 76 -14.80 20.66 -1.53
CA TRP A 76 -15.51 21.78 -2.14
C TRP A 76 -16.12 21.42 -3.50
N ARG A 77 -15.40 20.70 -4.37
CA ARG A 77 -15.90 20.28 -5.68
C ARG A 77 -17.03 19.25 -5.56
N VAL A 78 -16.91 18.29 -4.64
CA VAL A 78 -17.96 17.30 -4.35
C VAL A 78 -19.23 17.99 -3.84
N GLY A 79 -19.09 18.99 -2.97
CA GLY A 79 -20.23 19.77 -2.48
C GLY A 79 -21.05 20.43 -3.60
N GLN A 80 -20.39 20.95 -4.65
CA GLN A 80 -21.10 21.48 -5.81
C GLN A 80 -21.82 20.38 -6.60
N GLY A 81 -21.18 19.22 -6.80
CA GLY A 81 -21.80 18.08 -7.50
C GLY A 81 -23.01 17.50 -6.77
N ILE A 82 -22.98 17.45 -5.43
CA ILE A 82 -24.13 17.00 -4.63
C ILE A 82 -25.34 17.92 -4.83
N ARG A 83 -25.12 19.23 -4.94
CA ARG A 83 -26.21 20.18 -5.21
C ARG A 83 -26.86 19.92 -6.56
N GLU A 84 -26.06 19.71 -7.60
CA GLU A 84 -26.55 19.35 -8.93
C GLU A 84 -27.33 18.02 -8.92
N HIS A 85 -26.81 16.98 -8.27
CA HIS A 85 -27.50 15.70 -8.13
C HIS A 85 -28.84 15.83 -7.40
N ASN A 86 -28.94 16.71 -6.41
CA ASN A 86 -30.20 16.96 -5.69
C ASN A 86 -31.23 17.65 -6.59
N GLU A 87 -30.81 18.57 -7.46
CA GLU A 87 -31.69 19.19 -8.45
C GLU A 87 -32.18 18.17 -9.49
N LEU A 88 -31.30 17.31 -10.01
CA LEU A 88 -31.67 16.22 -10.92
C LEU A 88 -32.61 15.20 -10.25
N ALA A 89 -32.36 14.86 -8.98
CA ALA A 89 -33.24 13.98 -8.22
C ALA A 89 -34.61 14.62 -7.99
N ARG A 90 -34.66 15.94 -7.77
CA ARG A 90 -35.91 16.71 -7.66
C ARG A 90 -36.66 16.65 -8.99
N GLU A 91 -36.01 16.94 -10.11
CA GLU A 91 -36.61 16.84 -11.45
C GLU A 91 -37.21 15.45 -11.70
N LYS A 92 -36.42 14.40 -11.44
CA LYS A 92 -36.88 13.00 -11.56
C LYS A 92 -38.08 12.70 -10.66
N MET A 93 -38.10 13.23 -9.44
CA MET A 93 -39.23 13.05 -8.53
C MET A 93 -40.48 13.76 -9.04
N TRP A 94 -40.35 15.00 -9.52
CA TRP A 94 -41.47 15.73 -10.12
C TRP A 94 -42.00 15.02 -11.37
N ALA A 95 -41.14 14.51 -12.24
CA ALA A 95 -41.55 13.70 -13.39
C ALA A 95 -42.39 12.49 -12.93
N ARG A 96 -41.98 11.81 -11.85
CA ARG A 96 -42.75 10.70 -11.27
C ARG A 96 -44.09 11.15 -10.72
N ILE A 97 -44.15 12.22 -9.93
CA ILE A 97 -45.41 12.71 -9.33
C ILE A 97 -46.47 12.97 -10.40
N HIS A 98 -46.08 13.48 -11.56
CA HIS A 98 -47.01 13.74 -12.66
C HIS A 98 -47.44 12.49 -13.42
N LEU A 99 -46.60 11.44 -13.46
CA LEU A 99 -46.90 10.19 -14.18
C LEU A 99 -47.61 9.15 -13.30
N ILE A 100 -47.36 9.15 -11.99
CA ILE A 100 -47.92 8.19 -11.03
C ILE A 100 -49.44 8.08 -11.13
N PRO A 101 -50.23 9.17 -11.21
CA PRO A 101 -51.68 9.05 -11.28
C PRO A 101 -52.19 8.26 -12.49
N ALA A 102 -51.57 8.44 -13.66
CA ALA A 102 -51.94 7.71 -14.87
C ALA A 102 -51.61 6.22 -14.74
N LEU A 103 -50.38 5.90 -14.32
CA LEU A 103 -49.92 4.52 -14.13
C LEU A 103 -50.71 3.80 -13.04
N GLN A 104 -51.02 4.48 -11.94
CA GLN A 104 -51.84 3.94 -10.87
C GLN A 104 -53.26 3.65 -11.34
N ALA A 105 -53.85 4.54 -12.14
CA ALA A 105 -55.19 4.31 -12.70
C ALA A 105 -55.24 3.13 -13.69
N GLU A 106 -54.17 2.92 -14.47
CA GLU A 106 -54.04 1.75 -15.35
C GLU A 106 -53.95 0.45 -14.55
N GLU A 107 -53.10 0.43 -13.52
CA GLU A 107 -52.94 -0.72 -12.63
C GLU A 107 -54.24 -1.02 -11.85
N ASP A 108 -54.91 0.01 -11.31
CA ASP A 108 -56.16 -0.16 -10.57
C ASP A 108 -57.27 -0.77 -11.46
N ARG A 109 -57.33 -0.40 -12.75
CA ARG A 109 -58.28 -0.99 -13.72
C ARG A 109 -58.00 -2.46 -13.97
N ASP A 110 -56.74 -2.84 -14.19
CA ASP A 110 -56.39 -4.24 -14.43
C ASP A 110 -56.60 -5.09 -13.16
N GLN A 111 -56.33 -4.53 -11.99
CA GLN A 111 -56.57 -5.21 -10.72
C GLN A 111 -58.04 -5.49 -10.47
N VAL A 112 -58.92 -4.51 -10.69
CA VAL A 112 -60.37 -4.73 -10.58
C VAL A 112 -60.81 -5.81 -11.58
N ARG A 113 -60.29 -5.80 -12.81
CA ARG A 113 -60.60 -6.82 -13.82
C ARG A 113 -60.22 -8.22 -13.36
N ARG A 114 -59.01 -8.42 -12.85
CA ARG A 114 -58.53 -9.72 -12.34
C ARG A 114 -59.34 -10.16 -11.12
N TYR A 115 -59.57 -9.25 -10.18
CA TYR A 115 -60.32 -9.53 -8.95
C TYR A 115 -61.76 -9.98 -9.22
N LEU A 116 -62.47 -9.30 -10.13
CA LEU A 116 -63.83 -9.69 -10.49
C LEU A 116 -63.86 -11.00 -11.28
N ALA A 117 -62.87 -11.26 -12.13
CA ALA A 117 -62.75 -12.53 -12.85
C ALA A 117 -62.48 -13.71 -11.90
N ASP A 118 -61.62 -13.53 -10.90
CA ASP A 118 -61.34 -14.56 -9.90
C ASP A 118 -62.56 -14.83 -9.02
N LYS A 119 -63.31 -13.80 -8.63
CA LYS A 119 -64.60 -13.96 -7.92
C LYS A 119 -65.65 -14.70 -8.72
N ALA A 120 -65.77 -14.39 -10.01
CA ALA A 120 -66.69 -15.09 -10.90
C ALA A 120 -66.31 -16.57 -11.01
N ARG A 121 -65.01 -16.86 -11.17
CA ARG A 121 -64.48 -18.23 -11.21
C ARG A 121 -64.70 -18.97 -9.89
N GLU A 122 -64.46 -18.33 -8.76
CA GLU A 122 -64.70 -18.91 -7.43
C GLU A 122 -66.18 -19.26 -7.26
N LYS A 123 -67.09 -18.35 -7.66
CA LYS A 123 -68.52 -18.57 -7.60
C LYS A 123 -68.99 -19.72 -8.50
N GLU A 124 -68.40 -19.89 -9.68
CA GLU A 124 -68.70 -21.01 -10.58
C GLU A 124 -68.22 -22.36 -10.01
N LEU A 125 -67.05 -22.40 -9.39
CA LEU A 125 -66.44 -23.63 -8.88
C LEU A 125 -66.98 -24.06 -7.51
N LEU A 126 -67.18 -23.10 -6.61
CA LEU A 126 -67.54 -23.33 -5.20
C LEU A 126 -68.99 -22.96 -4.88
N GLY A 127 -69.70 -22.30 -5.79
CA GLY A 127 -71.10 -21.88 -5.62
C GLY A 127 -71.31 -20.65 -4.74
N THR A 128 -70.27 -20.18 -4.03
CA THR A 128 -70.32 -19.02 -3.13
C THR A 128 -69.09 -18.12 -3.32
N GLU A 129 -69.21 -16.86 -2.87
CA GLU A 129 -68.08 -15.92 -2.78
C GLU A 129 -67.59 -15.90 -1.33
N THR A 130 -66.36 -16.36 -1.07
CA THR A 130 -65.84 -16.50 0.29
C THR A 130 -65.15 -15.22 0.75
N ARG A 131 -65.77 -14.49 1.68
CA ARG A 131 -65.14 -13.31 2.29
C ARG A 131 -64.27 -13.73 3.49
N VAL A 132 -62.95 -13.60 3.36
CA VAL A 132 -61.98 -13.92 4.43
C VAL A 132 -62.03 -12.89 5.58
N TYR A 133 -62.14 -11.61 5.25
CA TYR A 133 -62.11 -10.53 6.24
C TYR A 133 -63.53 -10.05 6.58
N HIS A 134 -63.82 -9.82 7.86
CA HIS A 134 -65.13 -9.35 8.30
C HIS A 134 -65.34 -7.83 8.15
N SER A 135 -64.34 -7.09 7.67
CA SER A 135 -64.42 -5.65 7.44
C SER A 135 -64.86 -5.32 6.01
N ASP A 136 -65.41 -4.12 5.83
CA ASP A 136 -65.86 -3.62 4.52
C ASP A 136 -64.73 -2.94 3.72
N ARG A 137 -63.49 -2.98 4.25
CA ARG A 137 -62.31 -2.44 3.56
C ARG A 137 -61.87 -3.39 2.46
N PHE A 138 -61.62 -2.83 1.27
CA PHE A 138 -60.96 -3.59 0.22
C PHE A 138 -59.51 -3.92 0.60
N VAL A 139 -59.17 -5.21 0.56
CA VAL A 139 -57.81 -5.72 0.75
C VAL A 139 -57.40 -6.37 -0.56
N ARG A 140 -56.26 -5.94 -1.11
CA ARG A 140 -55.70 -6.52 -2.34
C ARG A 140 -55.33 -7.98 -2.08
N PRO A 141 -55.73 -8.93 -2.94
CA PRO A 141 -55.36 -10.33 -2.79
C PRO A 141 -53.84 -10.49 -2.93
N THR A 142 -53.21 -11.13 -1.94
CA THR A 142 -51.75 -11.32 -1.89
C THR A 142 -51.26 -12.37 -2.88
N PHE A 143 -52.08 -13.40 -3.13
CA PHE A 143 -51.73 -14.53 -3.98
C PHE A 143 -52.57 -14.50 -5.24
N ALA A 144 -51.91 -14.69 -6.39
CA ALA A 144 -52.57 -14.90 -7.67
C ALA A 144 -52.46 -16.38 -8.04
N ILE A 145 -53.53 -16.94 -8.60
CA ILE A 145 -53.53 -18.31 -9.09
C ILE A 145 -52.69 -18.33 -10.37
N THR A 146 -51.54 -19.00 -10.31
CA THR A 146 -50.66 -19.19 -11.46
C THR A 146 -50.96 -20.56 -12.08
N PRO A 147 -51.02 -20.69 -13.42
CA PRO A 147 -51.21 -21.99 -14.05
C PRO A 147 -50.04 -22.93 -13.70
N GLU A 148 -50.34 -24.21 -13.52
CA GLU A 148 -49.33 -25.24 -13.19
C GLU A 148 -48.33 -25.48 -14.31
N ASN A 149 -48.76 -25.31 -15.57
CA ASN A 149 -47.91 -25.42 -16.74
C ASN A 149 -47.93 -24.11 -17.51
N GLU A 150 -46.76 -23.49 -17.70
CA GLU A 150 -46.61 -22.35 -18.61
C GLU A 150 -46.75 -22.84 -20.05
N THR A 151 -47.69 -22.26 -20.79
CA THR A 151 -47.80 -22.52 -22.22
C THR A 151 -46.64 -21.79 -22.90
N LYS A 152 -45.65 -22.56 -23.37
CA LYS A 152 -44.55 -22.04 -24.19
C LYS A 152 -45.04 -21.56 -25.55
#